data_AF-A0A941LK98-F1
#
_entry.id   AF-A0A941LK98-F1
#
_cell.length_a   1.000
_cell.length_b   1.000
_cell.length_c   1.000
_cell.angle_alpha   90.00
_cell.angle_beta   90.00
_cell.angle_gamma   90.00
#
_symmetry.space_group_name_H-M   'P 1'
#
loop_
_entity.id
_entity.type
_entity.pdbx_description
1 polymer ?
#
loop_
_entity_poly.entity_id
_entity_poly.type
_entity_poly.pdbx_seq_one_letter_code
_entity_poly.pdbx_strand_id
1 'polypeptide(L)'
;MLQMTSQEVQWYDLGLRLRLASLWPIYDKNRPADQFERAGLEAVANDPKKPYTGMIVQGDKRYFKAIYADWAVTKACVQCHNNHPTSPKRDYQLYDVIGGIIILFPVP
;
A
#
# COMPACT_ATOMS: atom_id res chain seq x y z
N MET A 1 -6.45 4.52 -9.98
CA MET A 1 -7.69 3.72 -9.86
C MET A 1 -8.03 3.44 -8.39
N LEU A 2 -7.16 2.76 -7.62
CA LEU A 2 -7.45 2.41 -6.23
C LEU A 2 -7.73 3.62 -5.30
N GLN A 3 -7.10 4.77 -5.51
CA GLN A 3 -7.41 5.97 -4.70
C GLN A 3 -8.87 6.43 -4.87
N MET A 4 -9.44 6.32 -6.07
CA MET A 4 -10.85 6.66 -6.31
C MET A 4 -11.76 5.63 -5.65
N THR A 5 -11.45 4.34 -5.81
CA THR A 5 -12.17 3.24 -5.13
C THR A 5 -12.12 3.41 -3.60
N SER A 6 -10.97 3.82 -3.03
CA SER A 6 -10.87 4.10 -1.60
C SER A 6 -11.80 5.22 -1.16
N GLN A 7 -12.00 6.25 -1.98
CA GLN A 7 -12.92 7.35 -1.66
C GLN A 7 -14.36 6.86 -1.77
N GLU A 8 -14.67 6.07 -2.79
CA GLU A 8 -15.99 5.46 -2.99
C GLU A 8 -16.39 4.55 -1.83
N VAL A 9 -15.50 3.65 -1.41
CA VAL A 9 -15.73 2.72 -0.30
C VAL A 9 -16.05 3.44 1.02
N GLN A 10 -15.48 4.62 1.24
CA GLN A 10 -15.75 5.42 2.44
C GLN A 10 -17.21 5.90 2.50
N TRP A 11 -17.89 6.09 1.36
CA TRP A 11 -19.30 6.49 1.32
C TRP A 11 -20.26 5.39 1.80
N TYR A 12 -19.86 4.13 1.71
CA TYR A 12 -20.69 3.00 2.14
C TYR A 12 -20.64 2.73 3.65
N ASP A 13 -19.85 3.50 4.41
CA ASP A 13 -19.71 3.39 5.88
C ASP A 13 -19.41 1.96 6.40
N LEU A 14 -18.71 1.16 5.59
CA LEU A 14 -18.37 -0.23 5.94
C LEU A 14 -17.20 -0.32 6.94
N GLY A 15 -16.61 0.81 7.33
CA GLY A 15 -15.35 0.87 8.08
C GLY A 15 -14.12 0.34 7.32
N LEU A 16 -14.30 -0.12 6.07
CA LEU A 16 -13.24 -0.59 5.17
C LEU A 16 -12.42 0.60 4.68
N ARG A 17 -11.09 0.52 4.80
CA ARG A 17 -10.14 1.49 4.27
C ARG A 17 -9.16 0.79 3.35
N LEU A 18 -8.94 1.38 2.18
CA LEU A 18 -8.00 0.92 1.17
C LEU A 18 -6.97 2.01 0.93
N ARG A 19 -5.69 1.69 0.80
CA ARG A 19 -4.68 2.70 0.49
C ARG A 19 -3.47 2.10 -0.23
N LEU A 20 -2.80 2.91 -1.05
CA LEU A 20 -1.48 2.62 -1.58
C LEU A 20 -0.40 3.21 -0.66
N ALA A 21 0.61 2.42 -0.34
CA ALA A 21 1.80 2.88 0.35
C ALA A 21 3.06 2.32 -0.31
N SER A 22 4.20 2.97 -0.11
CA SER A 22 5.49 2.49 -0.62
C SER A 22 6.63 2.90 0.30
N LEU A 23 7.72 2.13 0.29
CA LEU A 23 8.99 2.52 0.90
C LEU A 23 9.66 3.66 0.12
N TRP A 24 9.34 3.78 -1.18
CA TRP A 24 9.87 4.79 -2.10
C TRP A 24 8.72 5.54 -2.81
N PRO A 25 7.84 6.23 -2.07
CA PRO A 25 6.68 6.85 -2.68
C PRO A 25 7.06 8.12 -3.44
N ILE A 26 6.44 8.34 -4.59
CA ILE A 26 6.50 9.62 -5.34
C ILE A 26 5.92 10.78 -4.51
N TYR A 27 4.83 10.51 -3.80
CA TYR A 27 4.11 11.48 -2.98
C TYR A 27 4.18 11.10 -1.50
N ASP A 28 4.56 12.05 -0.65
CA ASP A 28 4.78 11.84 0.78
C ASP A 28 3.59 11.24 1.53
N LYS A 29 2.35 11.54 1.11
CA LYS A 29 1.12 10.95 1.67
C LYS A 29 1.04 9.42 1.56
N ASN A 30 1.83 8.82 0.67
CA ASN A 30 1.89 7.37 0.45
C ASN A 30 3.06 6.72 1.22
N ARG A 31 3.69 7.42 2.15
CA ARG A 31 4.64 6.81 3.09
C ARG A 31 3.93 5.81 4.03
N PRO A 32 4.67 4.88 4.64
CA PRO A 32 4.14 4.05 5.73
C PRO A 32 3.70 4.96 6.88
N ALA A 33 2.50 4.74 7.41
CA ALA A 33 1.93 5.54 8.49
C ALA A 33 2.44 5.13 9.88
N ASP A 34 2.89 3.89 10.02
CA ASP A 34 3.36 3.32 11.28
C ASP A 34 4.43 2.23 11.04
N GLN A 35 4.98 1.67 12.13
CA GLN A 35 5.99 0.61 12.06
C GLN A 35 5.43 -0.68 11.45
N PHE A 36 4.15 -0.99 11.68
CA PHE A 36 3.50 -2.17 11.12
C PHE A 36 3.48 -2.09 9.59
N GLU A 37 3.12 -0.93 9.03
CA GLU A 37 3.12 -0.72 7.59
C GLU A 37 4.53 -0.75 7.00
N ARG A 38 5.52 -0.16 7.68
CA ARG A 38 6.91 -0.22 7.22
C ARG A 38 7.39 -1.66 7.15
N ALA A 39 7.23 -2.42 8.22
CA ALA A 39 7.62 -3.82 8.29
C ALA A 39 6.86 -4.67 7.26
N GLY A 40 5.56 -4.42 7.08
CA GLY A 40 4.77 -5.13 6.09
C GLY A 40 5.14 -4.78 4.65
N LEU A 41 5.49 -3.54 4.35
CA LEU A 41 6.00 -3.15 3.03
C LEU A 41 7.37 -3.78 2.73
N GLU A 42 8.26 -3.87 3.72
CA GLU A 42 9.52 -4.61 3.62
C GLU A 42 9.27 -6.11 3.41
N ALA A 43 8.33 -6.70 4.16
CA ALA A 43 7.99 -8.11 4.05
C ALA A 43 7.43 -8.47 2.66
N VAL A 44 6.47 -7.69 2.14
CA VAL A 44 5.91 -7.95 0.80
C VAL A 44 6.87 -7.57 -0.33
N ALA A 45 7.85 -6.69 -0.10
CA ALA A 45 8.91 -6.47 -1.08
C ALA A 45 9.86 -7.69 -1.17
N ASN A 46 10.09 -8.39 -0.04
CA ASN A 46 10.97 -9.55 0.03
C ASN A 46 10.30 -10.87 -0.39
N ASP A 47 9.05 -11.12 0.04
CA ASP A 47 8.26 -12.31 -0.34
C ASP A 47 6.85 -11.88 -0.83
N PRO A 48 6.75 -11.36 -2.07
CA PRO A 48 5.54 -10.70 -2.57
C PRO A 48 4.36 -11.65 -2.81
N LYS A 49 4.55 -12.95 -2.67
CA LYS A 49 3.48 -13.96 -2.76
C LYS A 49 2.70 -14.09 -1.46
N LYS A 50 3.21 -13.57 -0.34
CA LYS A 50 2.55 -13.64 0.96
C LYS A 50 2.14 -12.24 1.42
N PRO A 51 0.89 -12.06 1.87
CA PRO A 51 0.51 -10.81 2.52
C PRO A 51 1.16 -10.71 3.90
N TYR A 52 1.40 -9.48 4.35
CA TYR A 52 1.70 -9.19 5.74
C TYR A 52 0.41 -8.78 6.45
N THR A 53 0.02 -9.50 7.51
CA THR A 53 -1.28 -9.31 8.17
C THR A 53 -1.15 -9.23 9.68
N GLY A 54 -2.16 -8.64 10.33
CA GLY A 54 -2.20 -8.56 11.79
C GLY A 54 -3.41 -7.82 12.33
N MET A 55 -3.59 -7.92 13.64
CA MET A 55 -4.60 -7.18 14.38
C MET A 55 -4.00 -5.88 14.91
N ILE A 56 -4.67 -4.76 14.69
CA ILE A 56 -4.30 -3.48 15.27
C ILE A 56 -5.45 -2.92 16.10
N VAL A 57 -5.10 -2.13 17.11
CA VAL A 57 -6.06 -1.38 17.93
C VAL A 57 -5.95 0.09 17.55
N GLN A 58 -7.08 0.72 17.20
CA GLN A 58 -7.17 2.16 16.98
C GLN A 58 -8.32 2.70 17.84
N GLY A 59 -7.97 3.44 18.90
CA GLY A 59 -8.93 3.78 19.95
C GLY A 59 -9.49 2.51 20.61
N ASP A 60 -10.81 2.43 20.77
CA ASP A 60 -11.48 1.28 21.38
C ASP A 60 -11.87 0.19 20.38
N LYS A 61 -11.45 0.31 19.11
CA LYS A 61 -11.82 -0.61 18.03
C LYS A 61 -10.64 -1.46 17.59
N ARG A 62 -10.92 -2.74 17.34
CA ARG A 62 -9.98 -3.68 16.73
C ARG A 62 -10.18 -3.73 15.23
N TYR A 63 -9.07 -3.80 14.51
CA TYR A 63 -9.06 -3.88 13.07
C TYR A 63 -8.13 -5.00 12.62
N PHE A 64 -8.52 -5.67 11.55
CA PHE A 64 -7.60 -6.48 10.78
C PHE A 64 -6.93 -5.60 9.72
N LYS A 65 -5.61 -5.62 9.67
CA LYS A 65 -4.79 -4.90 8.69
C LYS A 65 -4.04 -5.93 7.85
N ALA A 66 -4.12 -5.79 6.53
CA ALA A 66 -3.40 -6.60 5.56
C ALA A 66 -2.68 -5.73 4.55
N ILE A 67 -1.49 -6.17 4.14
CA ILE A 67 -0.65 -5.50 3.15
C ILE A 67 -0.29 -6.53 2.09
N TYR A 68 -0.62 -6.22 0.83
CA TYR A 68 -0.32 -7.04 -0.34
C TYR A 68 0.69 -6.30 -1.22
N ALA A 69 1.59 -7.02 -1.90
CA ALA A 69 2.51 -6.41 -2.85
C ALA A 69 1.76 -5.71 -4.00
N ASP A 70 2.13 -4.47 -4.29
CA ASP A 70 1.71 -3.73 -5.47
C ASP A 70 2.79 -3.83 -6.54
N TRP A 71 2.45 -4.45 -7.67
CA TRP A 71 3.39 -4.82 -8.72
C TRP A 71 3.34 -3.82 -9.86
N ALA A 72 4.49 -3.47 -10.42
CA ALA A 72 4.59 -2.72 -11.67
C ALA A 72 4.20 -3.62 -12.87
N VAL A 73 2.91 -3.93 -13.01
CA VAL A 73 2.40 -4.87 -14.04
C VAL A 73 2.30 -4.26 -15.45
N THR A 74 2.51 -2.96 -15.59
CA THR A 74 2.51 -2.30 -16.91
C THR A 74 3.76 -1.44 -17.11
N LYS A 75 4.14 -1.23 -18.38
CA LYS A 75 5.20 -0.29 -18.75
C LYS A 75 4.92 1.13 -18.27
N ALA A 76 3.64 1.55 -18.22
CA ALA A 76 3.26 2.88 -17.74
C ALA A 76 3.58 3.06 -16.25
N CYS A 77 3.40 2.02 -15.42
CA CYS A 77 3.80 2.04 -14.02
C CYS A 77 5.30 2.32 -13.89
N VAL A 78 6.13 1.53 -14.60
CA VAL A 78 7.59 1.66 -14.58
C VAL A 78 8.05 3.04 -15.08
N GLN A 79 7.54 3.47 -16.23
CA GLN A 79 7.95 4.73 -16.85
C GLN A 79 7.61 5.93 -15.98
N CYS A 80 6.41 5.95 -15.38
CA CYS A 80 6.03 7.02 -14.48
C CYS A 80 6.94 7.03 -13.25
N HIS A 81 7.11 5.89 -12.58
CA HIS A 81 7.93 5.82 -11.36
C HIS A 81 9.40 6.11 -11.58
N ASN A 82 9.98 5.73 -12.72
CA ASN A 82 11.39 6.00 -13.00
C ASN A 82 11.66 7.45 -13.44
N ASN A 83 10.69 8.10 -14.10
CA ASN A 83 10.87 9.44 -14.66
C ASN A 83 10.24 10.56 -13.83
N HIS A 84 9.40 10.25 -12.84
CA HIS A 84 8.75 11.30 -12.04
C HIS A 84 9.80 12.14 -11.29
N PRO A 85 9.74 13.49 -11.34
CA PRO A 85 10.77 14.37 -10.77
C PRO A 85 11.06 14.11 -9.29
N THR A 86 10.03 13.78 -8.52
CA THR A 86 10.14 13.52 -7.08
C THR A 86 10.30 12.05 -6.70
N SER A 87 10.45 11.15 -7.69
CA SER A 87 10.61 9.73 -7.36
C SER A 87 11.96 9.46 -6.70
N PRO A 88 11.99 8.85 -5.50
CA PRO A 88 13.23 8.55 -4.79
C PRO A 88 13.93 7.27 -5.29
N LYS A 89 13.24 6.41 -6.05
CA LYS A 89 13.77 5.18 -6.67
C LYS A 89 13.38 5.14 -8.15
N ARG A 90 14.34 4.86 -9.05
CA ARG A 90 14.17 5.08 -10.51
C ARG A 90 14.68 3.95 -11.42
N ASP A 91 14.92 2.81 -10.83
CA ASP A 91 15.46 1.60 -11.46
C ASP A 91 14.42 0.46 -11.46
N TYR A 92 13.13 0.78 -11.36
CA TYR A 92 12.08 -0.23 -11.43
C TYR A 92 12.06 -0.92 -12.79
N GLN A 93 11.77 -2.21 -12.79
CA GLN A 93 11.52 -3.05 -13.95
C GLN A 93 10.07 -3.55 -13.95
N LEU A 94 9.66 -4.12 -15.08
CA LEU A 94 8.33 -4.74 -15.17
C LEU A 94 8.27 -5.90 -14.18
N TYR A 95 7.20 -5.94 -13.39
CA TYR A 95 7.00 -6.87 -12.29
C TYR A 95 7.90 -6.67 -11.07
N ASP A 96 8.51 -5.49 -10.91
CA ASP A 96 9.03 -5.11 -9.59
C ASP A 96 7.88 -4.76 -8.64
N VAL A 97 8.12 -4.97 -7.35
CA VAL A 97 7.25 -4.46 -6.28
C VAL A 97 7.51 -2.96 -6.11
N ILE A 98 6.50 -2.14 -6.37
CA ILE A 98 6.58 -0.68 -6.27
C ILE A 98 6.02 -0.14 -4.95
N GLY A 99 5.33 -0.99 -4.19
CA GLY A 99 4.73 -0.66 -2.91
C GLY A 99 3.82 -1.76 -2.41
N GLY A 100 2.78 -1.37 -1.68
CA GLY A 100 1.76 -2.28 -1.21
C GLY A 100 0.37 -1.66 -1.15
N ILE A 101 -0.61 -2.53 -1.36
CA ILE A 101 -2.03 -2.25 -1.14
C ILE A 101 -2.34 -2.60 0.31
N ILE A 102 -2.72 -1.59 1.09
CA ILE A 102 -3.11 -1.73 2.48
C ILE A 102 -4.63 -1.79 2.56
N ILE A 103 -5.11 -2.84 3.22
CA ILE A 103 -6.53 -3.07 3.51
C ILE A 103 -6.68 -3.07 5.04
N LEU A 104 -7.63 -2.29 5.53
CA LEU A 104 -7.97 -2.21 6.95
C LEU A 104 -9.48 -2.29 7.10
N PHE A 105 -9.98 -3.20 7.93
CA PHE A 105 -11.41 -3.27 8.24
C PHE A 105 -11.64 -3.63 9.70
N PRO A 106 -12.74 -3.16 10.30
CA PRO A 106 -13.06 -3.47 11.69
C PRO A 106 -13.36 -4.95 11.85
N VAL A 107 -13.03 -5.49 13.01
CA VAL A 107 -13.46 -6.83 13.43
C VAL A 107 -14.29 -6.72 14.71
N PRO A 108 -15.16 -7.71 14.99
CA PRO A 108 -15.85 -7.81 16.27
C PRO A 108 -14.89 -7.87 17.48
#